data_AF-A0A940Y5T8-F1
#
_entry.id   AF-A0A940Y5T8-F1
#
_cell.length_a   1.000
_cell.length_b   1.000
_cell.length_c   1.000
_cell.angle_alpha   90.00
_cell.angle_beta   90.00
_cell.angle_gamma   90.00
#
_symmetry.space_group_name_H-M   'P 1'
#
loop_
_entity.id
_entity.type
_entity.pdbx_description
1 polymer ?
#
loop_
_entity_poly.entity_id
_entity_poly.type
_entity_poly.pdbx_seq_one_letter_code
_entity_poly.pdbx_strand_id
1 'polypeptide(L)'
;MSTPSIVDRLIRRLRRRTPPPGRCTVDRLIGPERTARVIQPLVRELMRDDLLPEPVAYRIVCEGVLAGDPWWLAEPGQVWQLRPDAAEPAAPGLALLVIVQRDTDQLTVQLEDDDAPHLQIPLCALAAYELTSWCWLREDHGPLPTS
;
A
#
# COMPACT_ATOMS: atom_id res chain seq x y z
N MET A 1 -22.24 0.55 -15.05
CA MET A 1 -20.88 0.85 -15.53
C MET A 1 -19.97 -0.23 -14.97
N SER A 2 -19.27 -1.00 -15.80
CA SER A 2 -18.38 -2.05 -15.32
C SER A 2 -17.10 -1.43 -14.79
N THR A 3 -16.78 -1.67 -13.52
CA THR A 3 -15.47 -1.34 -12.94
C THR A 3 -14.39 -2.13 -13.69
N PRO A 4 -13.28 -1.50 -14.11
CA PRO A 4 -12.19 -2.23 -14.77
C PRO A 4 -11.59 -3.23 -13.79
N SER A 5 -11.37 -4.47 -14.24
CA SER A 5 -10.84 -5.54 -13.41
C SER A 5 -9.45 -5.17 -12.85
N ILE A 6 -9.05 -5.79 -11.75
CA ILE A 6 -7.75 -5.50 -11.12
C ILE A 6 -6.63 -5.99 -12.05
N VAL A 7 -6.82 -7.12 -12.74
CA VAL A 7 -5.94 -7.60 -13.83
C VAL A 7 -5.82 -6.59 -14.97
N ASP A 8 -6.88 -5.93 -15.40
CA ASP A 8 -6.82 -4.92 -16.49
C ASP A 8 -5.97 -3.70 -16.08
N ARG A 9 -6.04 -3.32 -14.80
CA ARG A 9 -5.18 -2.28 -14.19
C ARG A 9 -3.73 -2.75 -14.03
N LEU A 10 -3.52 -4.01 -13.67
CA LEU A 10 -2.19 -4.63 -13.54
C LEU A 10 -1.49 -4.79 -14.88
N ILE A 11 -2.15 -5.33 -15.91
CA ILE A 11 -1.56 -5.55 -17.25
C ILE A 11 -1.08 -4.23 -17.87
N ARG A 12 -1.82 -3.13 -17.68
CA ARG A 12 -1.39 -1.79 -18.14
C ARG A 12 -0.16 -1.25 -17.39
N ARG A 13 0.07 -1.67 -16.14
CA ARG A 13 1.15 -1.18 -15.28
C ARG A 13 2.40 -2.07 -15.28
N LEU A 14 2.25 -3.39 -15.28
CA LEU A 14 3.35 -4.36 -15.40
C LEU A 14 4.15 -4.17 -16.70
N ARG A 15 3.49 -3.73 -17.78
CA ARG A 15 4.16 -3.33 -19.03
C ARG A 15 5.03 -2.07 -18.95
N ARG A 16 5.15 -1.41 -17.78
CA ARG A 16 5.83 -0.09 -17.63
C ARG A 16 6.90 -0.01 -16.54
N ARG A 17 7.24 -1.08 -15.80
CA ARG A 17 8.17 -0.98 -14.66
C ARG A 17 9.22 -2.09 -14.60
N THR A 18 10.48 -1.69 -14.80
CA THR A 18 11.64 -2.34 -14.16
C THR A 18 11.67 -1.87 -12.69
N PRO A 19 11.81 -2.76 -11.69
CA PRO A 19 12.01 -2.33 -10.31
C PRO A 19 13.41 -1.70 -10.15
N PRO A 20 13.55 -0.53 -9.51
CA PRO A 20 14.86 0.01 -9.14
C PRO A 20 15.50 -0.86 -8.03
N PRO A 21 16.82 -1.09 -8.06
CA PRO A 21 17.49 -1.90 -7.05
C PRO A 21 17.52 -1.17 -5.69
N GLY A 22 17.34 -1.92 -4.60
CA GLY A 22 17.67 -1.47 -3.24
C GLY A 22 16.53 -1.16 -2.27
N ARG A 23 15.26 -1.18 -2.69
CA ARG A 23 14.13 -0.93 -1.75
C ARG A 23 14.05 -2.04 -0.67
N CYS A 24 13.71 -1.67 0.56
CA CYS A 24 13.44 -2.60 1.65
C CYS A 24 12.27 -3.52 1.29
N THR A 25 12.49 -4.83 1.34
CA THR A 25 11.42 -5.81 1.13
C THR A 25 10.51 -5.84 2.36
N VAL A 26 9.20 -5.99 2.15
CA VAL A 26 8.17 -5.80 3.19
C VAL A 26 8.33 -6.77 4.38
N ASP A 27 8.84 -7.97 4.11
CA ASP A 27 9.23 -8.96 5.13
C ASP A 27 10.27 -8.42 6.13
N ARG A 28 11.15 -7.49 5.73
CA ARG A 28 12.10 -6.83 6.63
C ARG A 28 11.46 -5.72 7.47
N LEU A 29 10.38 -5.11 6.98
CA LEU A 29 9.67 -4.02 7.67
C LEU A 29 8.66 -4.54 8.70
N ILE A 30 7.94 -5.64 8.38
CA ILE A 30 6.87 -6.16 9.24
C ILE A 30 7.04 -7.62 9.69
N GLY A 31 8.05 -8.34 9.19
CA GLY A 31 8.24 -9.77 9.45
C GLY A 31 7.45 -10.67 8.47
N PRO A 32 7.87 -11.94 8.31
CA PRO A 32 7.25 -12.85 7.35
C PRO A 32 5.79 -13.21 7.71
N GLU A 33 5.46 -13.35 8.99
CA GLU A 33 4.10 -13.69 9.45
C GLU A 33 3.10 -12.57 9.12
N ARG A 34 3.50 -11.30 9.30
CA ARG A 34 2.66 -10.16 8.95
C ARG A 34 2.60 -9.97 7.43
N THR A 35 3.69 -10.24 6.72
CA THR A 35 3.70 -10.24 5.24
C THR A 35 2.70 -11.25 4.68
N ALA A 36 2.59 -12.44 5.26
CA ALA A 36 1.58 -13.41 4.89
C ALA A 36 0.14 -12.90 5.13
N ARG A 37 -0.11 -12.13 6.20
CA ARG A 37 -1.42 -11.50 6.46
C ARG A 37 -1.79 -10.43 5.43
N VAL A 38 -0.81 -9.77 4.80
CA VAL A 38 -1.03 -8.81 3.71
C VAL A 38 -1.27 -9.54 2.38
N ILE A 39 -0.47 -10.56 2.07
CA ILE A 39 -0.54 -11.30 0.81
C ILE A 39 -1.87 -12.07 0.68
N GLN A 40 -2.31 -12.76 1.74
CA GLN A 40 -3.44 -13.69 1.66
C GLN A 40 -4.78 -13.06 1.26
N PRO A 41 -5.21 -11.89 1.78
CA PRO A 41 -6.39 -11.17 1.28
C PRO A 41 -6.28 -10.79 -0.20
N LEU A 42 -5.15 -10.19 -0.61
CA LEU A 42 -4.91 -9.73 -1.99
C LEU A 42 -4.96 -10.89 -3.00
N VAL A 43 -4.47 -12.08 -2.61
CA VAL A 43 -4.57 -13.29 -3.43
C VAL A 43 -6.02 -13.74 -3.58
N ARG A 44 -6.82 -13.71 -2.51
CA ARG A 44 -8.26 -14.05 -2.55
C ARG A 44 -9.06 -13.05 -3.38
N GLU A 45 -8.71 -11.77 -3.34
CA GLU A 45 -9.32 -10.73 -4.20
C GLU A 45 -9.07 -11.03 -5.68
N LEU A 46 -7.83 -11.27 -6.09
CA LEU A 46 -7.50 -11.67 -7.47
C LEU A 46 -8.22 -12.96 -7.90
N MET A 47 -8.35 -13.94 -7.00
CA MET A 47 -9.08 -15.19 -7.28
C MET A 47 -10.59 -14.95 -7.44
N ARG A 48 -11.18 -14.02 -6.67
CA ARG A 48 -12.62 -13.72 -6.70
C ARG A 48 -12.99 -12.80 -7.86
N ASP A 49 -12.24 -11.73 -8.06
CA ASP A 49 -12.60 -10.59 -8.91
C ASP A 49 -12.05 -10.72 -10.33
N ASP A 50 -10.92 -11.43 -10.50
CA ASP A 50 -10.31 -11.69 -11.82
C ASP A 50 -10.28 -13.19 -12.19
N LEU A 51 -10.85 -14.06 -11.35
CA LEU A 51 -10.94 -15.52 -11.55
C LEU A 51 -9.58 -16.20 -11.81
N LEU A 52 -8.50 -15.65 -11.26
CA LEU A 52 -7.15 -16.19 -11.41
C LEU A 52 -6.96 -17.48 -10.58
N PRO A 53 -6.25 -18.50 -11.11
CA PRO A 53 -5.80 -19.63 -10.30
C PRO A 53 -4.89 -19.17 -9.16
N GLU A 54 -5.05 -19.77 -7.97
CA GLU A 54 -4.30 -19.42 -6.76
C GLU A 54 -2.78 -19.29 -6.97
N PRO A 55 -2.06 -20.21 -7.67
CA PRO A 55 -0.61 -20.08 -7.87
C PRO A 55 -0.23 -18.86 -8.73
N VAL A 56 -1.12 -18.42 -9.63
CA VAL A 56 -0.91 -17.25 -10.48
C VAL A 56 -1.16 -15.96 -9.69
N ALA A 57 -2.27 -15.92 -8.93
CA ALA A 57 -2.60 -14.81 -8.03
C ALA A 57 -1.50 -14.62 -6.97
N TYR A 58 -1.06 -15.69 -6.31
CA TYR A 58 0.02 -15.67 -5.32
C TYR A 58 1.31 -15.09 -5.89
N ARG A 59 1.75 -15.55 -7.07
CA ARG A 59 2.95 -15.04 -7.73
C ARG A 59 2.83 -13.53 -8.04
N ILE A 60 1.71 -13.08 -8.60
CA ILE A 60 1.48 -11.67 -8.95
C ILE A 60 1.54 -10.77 -7.71
N VAL A 61 0.89 -11.18 -6.61
CA VAL A 61 0.91 -10.43 -5.35
C VAL A 61 2.33 -10.42 -4.77
N CYS A 62 3.04 -11.55 -4.73
CA CYS A 62 4.42 -11.59 -4.25
C CYS A 62 5.36 -10.71 -5.07
N GLU A 63 5.32 -10.79 -6.40
CA GLU A 63 6.12 -9.93 -7.29
C GLU A 63 5.81 -8.44 -7.05
N GLY A 64 4.54 -8.09 -6.88
CA GLY A 64 4.10 -6.73 -6.62
C GLY A 64 4.48 -6.16 -5.25
N VAL A 65 4.36 -6.98 -4.20
CA VAL A 65 4.77 -6.67 -2.81
C VAL A 65 6.30 -6.52 -2.73
N LEU A 66 7.06 -7.42 -3.36
CA LEU A 66 8.53 -7.35 -3.44
C LEU A 66 9.01 -6.16 -4.28
N ALA A 67 8.29 -5.81 -5.35
CA ALA A 67 8.53 -4.58 -6.12
C ALA A 67 8.10 -3.30 -5.39
N GLY A 68 7.53 -3.41 -4.18
CA GLY A 68 7.08 -2.29 -3.37
C GLY A 68 6.01 -1.43 -4.07
N ASP A 69 5.16 -2.02 -4.91
CA ASP A 69 4.15 -1.23 -5.63
C ASP A 69 3.11 -0.70 -4.63
N PRO A 70 2.86 0.62 -4.59
CA PRO A 70 1.86 1.18 -3.69
C PRO A 70 0.47 0.56 -3.85
N TRP A 71 0.11 0.08 -5.05
CA TRP A 71 -1.17 -0.60 -5.24
C TRP A 71 -1.34 -1.85 -4.35
N TRP A 72 -0.26 -2.58 -4.10
CA TRP A 72 -0.28 -3.77 -3.25
C TRP A 72 -0.05 -3.45 -1.79
N LEU A 73 0.59 -2.33 -1.50
CA LEU A 73 1.05 -2.03 -0.16
C LEU A 73 0.19 -1.04 0.61
N ALA A 74 -0.45 -0.05 -0.02
CA ALA A 74 -0.98 1.17 0.60
C ALA A 74 -2.12 0.99 1.64
N GLU A 75 -1.82 0.30 2.73
CA GLU A 75 -2.71 -0.05 3.82
C GLU A 75 -2.66 0.97 4.97
N PRO A 76 -3.73 1.10 5.77
CA PRO A 76 -3.74 1.95 6.96
C PRO A 76 -2.59 1.67 7.94
N GLY A 77 -2.11 2.73 8.59
CA GLY A 77 -0.99 2.70 9.53
C GLY A 77 0.40 2.69 8.88
N GLN A 78 0.49 2.67 7.55
CA GLN A 78 1.77 2.77 6.86
C GLN A 78 2.30 4.19 6.82
N VAL A 79 3.63 4.31 6.97
CA VAL A 79 4.37 5.57 6.89
C VAL A 79 5.23 5.57 5.63
N TRP A 80 5.00 6.57 4.79
CA TRP A 80 5.62 6.73 3.48
C TRP A 80 6.40 8.05 3.42
N GLN A 81 7.69 7.99 3.09
CA GLN A 81 8.56 9.15 2.95
C GLN A 81 8.73 9.53 1.49
N LEU A 82 8.76 10.83 1.18
CA LEU A 82 9.06 11.33 -0.16
C LEU A 82 10.49 10.92 -0.54
N ARG A 83 10.65 10.28 -1.70
CA ARG A 83 11.98 9.84 -2.15
C ARG A 83 12.84 11.04 -2.55
N PRO A 84 14.14 11.06 -2.27
CA PRO A 84 15.02 12.20 -2.59
C PRO A 84 15.23 12.42 -4.09
N ASP A 85 14.88 11.44 -4.94
CA ASP A 85 14.88 11.53 -6.41
C ASP A 85 13.51 11.90 -7.01
N ALA A 86 12.48 12.12 -6.19
CA ALA A 86 11.17 12.57 -6.66
C ALA A 86 11.20 14.07 -7.02
N ALA A 87 10.75 14.40 -8.24
CA ALA A 87 10.83 15.77 -8.76
C ALA A 87 9.95 16.76 -7.98
N GLU A 88 8.73 16.36 -7.61
CA GLU A 88 7.80 17.15 -6.79
C GLU A 88 6.96 16.22 -5.88
N PRO A 89 6.60 16.64 -4.66
CA PRO A 89 5.66 15.92 -3.81
C PRO A 89 4.23 16.00 -4.33
N ALA A 90 3.36 15.11 -3.85
CA ALA A 90 1.96 15.07 -4.27
C ALA A 90 1.14 16.31 -3.84
N ALA A 91 1.60 17.00 -2.79
CA ALA A 91 1.15 18.32 -2.38
C ALA A 91 2.29 19.02 -1.61
N PRO A 92 2.24 20.34 -1.39
CA PRO A 92 3.26 21.09 -0.66
C PRO A 92 3.43 20.56 0.77
N GLY A 93 4.68 20.44 1.24
CA GLY A 93 5.00 20.02 2.61
C GLY A 93 4.91 18.51 2.90
N LEU A 94 4.46 17.68 1.95
CA LEU A 94 4.30 16.23 2.12
C LEU A 94 5.64 15.45 2.10
N ALA A 95 6.50 15.65 3.09
CA ALA A 95 7.75 14.89 3.25
C ALA A 95 7.54 13.49 3.84
N LEU A 96 6.58 13.35 4.78
CA LEU A 96 6.17 12.08 5.39
C LEU A 96 4.64 11.98 5.41
N LEU A 97 4.10 10.80 5.13
CA LEU A 97 2.68 10.51 5.02
C LEU A 97 2.31 9.28 5.83
N VAL A 98 1.29 9.39 6.67
CA VAL A 98 0.67 8.23 7.34
C VAL A 98 -0.65 7.92 6.63
N ILE A 99 -0.82 6.71 6.12
CA ILE A 99 -2.10 6.28 5.52
C ILE A 99 -3.11 6.05 6.66
N VAL A 100 -4.21 6.81 6.66
CA VAL A 100 -5.31 6.66 7.62
C VAL A 100 -6.43 5.80 7.01
N GLN A 101 -6.72 6.00 5.73
CA GLN A 101 -7.76 5.24 5.02
C GLN A 101 -7.37 5.02 3.56
N ARG A 102 -7.76 3.86 3.03
CA ARG A 102 -7.62 3.46 1.62
C ARG A 102 -9.00 3.36 0.96
N ASP A 103 -9.13 3.92 -0.23
CA ASP A 103 -10.20 3.60 -1.20
C ASP A 103 -9.56 2.98 -2.46
N THR A 104 -10.36 2.73 -3.48
CA THR A 104 -10.02 2.09 -4.75
C THR A 104 -8.91 2.80 -5.49
N ASP A 105 -8.91 4.14 -5.51
CA ASP A 105 -7.91 4.96 -6.21
C ASP A 105 -7.47 6.20 -5.42
N GLN A 106 -8.04 6.45 -4.23
CA GLN A 106 -7.70 7.54 -3.32
C GLN A 106 -7.17 7.01 -1.99
N LEU A 107 -6.34 7.81 -1.33
CA LEU A 107 -5.87 7.60 0.03
C LEU A 107 -6.19 8.84 0.86
N THR A 108 -6.71 8.64 2.06
CA THR A 108 -6.71 9.66 3.11
C THR A 108 -5.43 9.51 3.90
N VAL A 109 -4.59 10.54 3.88
CA VAL A 109 -3.29 10.58 4.58
C VAL A 109 -3.30 11.68 5.64
N GLN A 110 -2.64 11.41 6.77
CA GLN A 110 -2.25 12.41 7.76
C GLN A 110 -0.76 12.74 7.52
N LEU A 111 -0.39 14.00 7.74
CA LEU A 111 1.02 14.39 7.88
C LEU A 111 1.54 13.93 9.27
N GLU A 112 2.85 13.81 9.45
CA GLU A 112 3.43 13.43 10.76
C GLU A 112 3.20 14.50 11.85
N ASP A 113 2.92 15.75 11.44
CA ASP A 113 2.54 16.84 12.35
C ASP A 113 1.10 16.57 12.85
N ASP A 114 0.95 16.29 14.14
CA ASP A 114 -0.24 15.62 14.73
C ASP A 114 -1.53 16.47 14.58
N ASP A 115 -1.39 17.81 14.51
CA ASP A 115 -2.47 18.78 14.28
C ASP A 115 -2.82 19.00 12.79
N ALA A 116 -2.13 18.35 11.85
CA ALA A 116 -2.31 18.57 10.43
C ALA A 116 -3.64 17.98 9.89
N PRO A 117 -4.33 18.69 8.98
CA PRO A 117 -5.57 18.18 8.39
C PRO A 117 -5.31 16.91 7.58
N HIS A 118 -6.25 15.97 7.63
CA HIS A 118 -6.28 14.85 6.69
C HIS A 118 -6.37 15.35 5.25
N LEU A 119 -5.51 14.83 4.38
CA LEU A 119 -5.44 15.17 2.97
C LEU A 119 -5.85 13.96 2.13
N GLN A 120 -6.57 14.19 1.04
CA GLN A 120 -6.83 13.17 0.03
C GLN A 120 -5.79 13.27 -1.08
N ILE A 121 -5.12 12.15 -1.36
CA ILE A 121 -4.18 12.03 -2.48
C ILE A 121 -4.54 10.81 -3.34
N PRO A 122 -4.32 10.83 -4.66
CA PRO A 122 -4.55 9.67 -5.48
C PRO A 122 -3.50 8.59 -5.16
N LEU A 123 -3.90 7.32 -5.12
CA LEU A 123 -3.03 6.18 -4.79
C LEU A 123 -1.79 6.07 -5.71
N CYS A 124 -1.85 6.61 -6.94
CA CYS A 124 -0.66 6.68 -7.80
C CYS A 124 0.42 7.66 -7.32
N ALA A 125 0.08 8.62 -6.45
CA ALA A 125 1.02 9.59 -5.88
C ALA A 125 2.13 8.93 -5.06
N LEU A 126 1.81 7.84 -4.35
CA LEU A 126 2.80 7.04 -3.60
C LEU A 126 3.93 6.46 -4.47
N ALA A 127 3.85 6.54 -5.80
CA ALA A 127 4.98 6.22 -6.68
C ALA A 127 6.19 7.17 -6.48
N ALA A 128 5.98 8.38 -5.95
CA ALA A 128 7.01 9.32 -5.54
C ALA A 128 7.57 9.04 -4.12
N TYR A 129 6.96 8.10 -3.39
CA TYR A 129 7.25 7.82 -1.99
C TYR A 129 7.84 6.41 -1.81
N GLU A 130 8.47 6.17 -0.67
CA GLU A 130 8.91 4.87 -0.21
C GLU A 130 8.35 4.55 1.17
N LEU A 131 7.93 3.30 1.35
CA LEU A 131 7.45 2.79 2.63
C LEU A 131 8.64 2.68 3.59
N THR A 132 8.65 3.51 4.64
CA THR A 132 9.75 3.57 5.62
C THR A 132 9.39 2.87 6.92
N SER A 133 8.12 2.88 7.33
CA SER A 133 7.65 2.08 8.46
C SER A 133 6.18 1.68 8.32
N TRP A 134 5.74 0.75 9.16
CA TRP A 134 4.33 0.34 9.24
C TRP A 134 3.93 0.22 10.70
N CYS A 135 3.36 1.30 11.22
CA CYS A 135 2.69 1.33 12.49
C CYS A 135 1.34 0.62 12.33
N TRP A 136 1.29 -0.65 12.68
CA TRP A 136 0.00 -1.32 12.85
C TRP A 136 -0.79 -0.52 13.89
N LEU A 137 -1.80 0.22 13.42
CA LEU A 137 -2.87 0.74 14.29
C LEU A 137 -3.28 -0.44 15.15
N ARG A 138 -3.07 -0.31 16.47
CA ARG A 138 -3.50 -1.35 17.41
C ARG A 138 -4.96 -1.58 17.12
N GLU A 139 -5.34 -2.82 16.82
CA GLU A 139 -6.72 -3.24 16.96
C GLU A 139 -7.14 -2.82 18.37
N ASP A 140 -8.05 -1.86 18.43
CA ASP A 140 -8.49 -1.26 19.68
C ASP A 140 -8.80 -2.40 20.64
N HIS A 141 -8.08 -2.45 21.77
CA HIS A 141 -8.47 -3.36 22.82
C HIS A 141 -9.82 -2.86 23.30
N GLY A 142 -10.87 -3.57 22.84
CA GLY A 142 -12.25 -3.24 23.14
C GLY A 142 -12.45 -3.01 24.64
N PRO A 143 -13.43 -2.17 25.01
CA PRO A 143 -13.52 -1.57 26.33
C PRO A 143 -13.30 -2.59 27.44
N LEU A 144 -12.37 -2.26 28.35
CA LEU A 144 -12.02 -3.09 29.51
C LEU A 144 -13.30 -3.59 30.20
N PRO A 145 -13.35 -4.87 30.63
CA PRO A 145 -14.49 -5.37 31.38
C PRO A 145 -14.66 -4.55 32.66
N THR A 146 -15.77 -3.83 32.75
CA THR A 146 -16.21 -3.17 33.99
C THR A 146 -16.37 -4.23 35.07
N SER A 147 -15.69 -4.03 36.20
CA SER A 147 -15.79 -4.90 37.39
C SER A 147 -17.16 -4.84 38.05
#